data_AF-A0A1W1BT69-F1
#
_entry.id   AF-A0A1W1BT69-F1
#
_cell.length_a   1.000
_cell.length_b   1.000
_cell.length_c   1.000
_cell.angle_alpha   90.00
_cell.angle_beta   90.00
_cell.angle_gamma   90.00
#
_symmetry.space_group_name_H-M   'P 1'
#
loop_
_entity.id
_entity.type
_entity.pdbx_description
1 polymer ?
#
loop_
_entity_poly.entity_id
_entity_poly.type
_entity_poly.pdbx_seq_one_letter_code
_entity_poly.pdbx_strand_id
1 'polypeptide(L)'
;MIAVFIYYPLARLSKLGMNISSIPLSAYKDNSFYTLRTDALDRFGTSLEQRFTKEEIQIMMENANLKDVEVYKGFYYWNAIGYKK
;
A
#
# COMPACT_ATOMS: atom_id res chain seq x y z
N MET A 1 -19.24 4.31 2.25
CA MET A 1 -19.59 5.42 1.34
C MET A 1 -18.39 5.91 0.51
N ILE A 2 -17.19 6.01 1.09
CA ILE A 2 -15.96 6.44 0.40
C ILE A 2 -15.67 5.64 -0.89
N ALA A 3 -15.84 4.31 -0.87
CA ALA A 3 -15.60 3.47 -2.05
C ALA A 3 -16.48 3.82 -3.26
N VAL A 4 -17.74 4.21 -3.01
CA VAL A 4 -18.74 4.49 -4.06
C VAL A 4 -18.57 5.89 -4.63
N PHE A 5 -18.34 6.89 -3.77
CA PHE A 5 -18.30 8.29 -4.18
C PHE A 5 -16.91 8.81 -4.54
N ILE A 6 -15.83 8.13 -4.09
CA ILE A 6 -14.45 8.58 -4.32
C ILE A 6 -13.68 7.56 -5.16
N TYR A 7 -13.57 6.31 -4.71
CA TYR A 7 -12.71 5.31 -5.40
C TYR A 7 -13.26 4.92 -6.77
N TYR A 8 -14.56 4.62 -6.87
CA TYR A 8 -15.18 4.15 -8.11
C TYR A 8 -15.15 5.17 -9.26
N PRO A 9 -15.55 6.45 -9.08
CA PRO A 9 -15.48 7.43 -10.17
C PRO A 9 -14.03 7.75 -10.58
N LEU A 10 -13.10 7.89 -9.63
CA LEU A 10 -11.67 8.14 -9.95
C LEU A 10 -11.03 6.97 -10.71
N ALA A 11 -11.31 5.72 -10.31
CA ALA A 11 -10.80 4.55 -11.00
C ALA A 11 -11.38 4.43 -12.43
N ARG A 12 -12.67 4.75 -12.65
CA ARG A 12 -13.30 4.74 -13.97
C ARG A 12 -12.81 5.88 -14.88
N LEU A 13 -12.56 7.08 -14.33
CA LEU A 13 -11.99 8.21 -15.07
C LEU A 13 -10.59 7.91 -15.62
N SER A 14 -9.81 7.10 -14.91
CA SER A 14 -8.49 6.67 -15.37
C SER A 14 -8.53 5.73 -16.60
N LYS A 15 -9.68 5.12 -16.93
CA LYS A 15 -9.85 4.32 -18.16
C LYS A 15 -10.09 5.16 -19.42
N LEU A 16 -10.38 6.46 -19.29
CA LEU A 16 -10.66 7.36 -20.42
C LEU A 16 -9.40 7.93 -21.11
N GLY A 17 -8.22 7.34 -20.86
CA GLY A 17 -7.01 7.63 -21.63
C GLY A 17 -6.26 8.92 -21.27
N MET A 18 -6.64 9.61 -20.19
CA MET A 18 -5.87 10.76 -19.68
C MET A 18 -4.68 10.29 -18.84
N ASN A 19 -3.47 10.76 -19.20
CA ASN A 19 -2.16 10.43 -18.62
C ASN A 19 -2.24 10.06 -17.12
N ILE A 20 -2.33 8.76 -16.88
CA ILE A 20 -2.85 8.14 -15.65
C ILE A 20 -1.83 8.24 -14.51
N SER A 21 -0.59 8.65 -14.81
CA SER A 21 0.53 8.72 -13.87
C SER A 21 0.36 9.78 -12.79
N SER A 22 -0.45 10.82 -13.03
CA SER A 22 -0.64 11.97 -12.12
C SER A 22 -1.94 11.92 -11.32
N ILE A 23 -2.83 10.94 -11.57
CA ILE A 23 -4.09 10.81 -10.85
C ILE A 23 -3.87 9.93 -9.62
N PRO A 24 -4.12 10.42 -8.40
CA PRO A 24 -4.11 9.57 -7.21
C PRO A 24 -5.14 8.44 -7.40
N LEU A 25 -4.74 7.20 -7.09
CA LEU A 25 -5.48 5.93 -7.32
C LEU A 25 -5.46 5.34 -8.75
N SER A 26 -4.62 5.86 -9.64
CA SER A 26 -4.34 5.24 -10.95
C SER A 26 -3.97 3.75 -10.91
N ALA A 27 -3.29 3.32 -9.83
CA ALA A 27 -2.95 1.93 -9.57
C ALA A 27 -4.18 1.01 -9.42
N TYR A 28 -5.37 1.57 -9.16
CA TYR A 28 -6.60 0.82 -8.93
C TYR A 28 -7.51 0.74 -10.17
N LYS A 29 -7.06 1.22 -11.34
CA LYS A 29 -7.87 1.30 -12.58
C LYS A 29 -8.45 -0.05 -13.05
N ASP A 30 -7.71 -1.13 -12.82
CA ASP A 30 -8.06 -2.49 -13.24
C ASP A 30 -8.63 -3.34 -12.10
N ASN A 31 -8.71 -2.79 -10.89
CA ASN A 31 -9.22 -3.50 -9.73
C ASN A 31 -10.76 -3.56 -9.73
N SER A 32 -11.28 -4.68 -9.25
CA SER A 32 -12.73 -4.89 -9.12
C SER A 32 -13.34 -3.94 -8.08
N PHE A 33 -14.63 -3.65 -8.19
CA PHE A 33 -15.34 -2.85 -7.19
C PHE A 33 -15.25 -3.46 -5.78
N TYR A 34 -15.20 -4.79 -5.68
CA TYR A 34 -15.00 -5.48 -4.42
C TYR A 34 -13.63 -5.15 -3.81
N THR A 35 -12.56 -5.19 -4.62
CA THR A 35 -11.20 -4.82 -4.22
C THR A 35 -11.11 -3.36 -3.76
N LEU A 36 -11.80 -2.44 -4.45
CA LEU A 36 -11.87 -1.03 -4.04
C LEU A 36 -12.60 -0.86 -2.69
N ARG A 37 -13.65 -1.65 -2.47
CA ARG A 37 -14.45 -1.60 -1.25
C ARG A 37 -13.67 -2.14 -0.06
N THR A 38 -12.93 -3.24 -0.23
CA THR A 38 -12.08 -3.80 0.83
C THR A 38 -10.90 -2.89 1.13
N ASP A 39 -10.19 -2.37 0.12
CA ASP A 39 -9.07 -1.43 0.31
C ASP A 39 -9.51 -0.12 1.02
N ALA A 40 -10.68 0.41 0.67
CA ALA A 40 -11.24 1.57 1.35
C ALA A 40 -11.68 1.26 2.80
N LEU A 41 -12.12 0.03 3.08
CA LEU A 41 -12.43 -0.39 4.45
C LEU A 41 -11.14 -0.58 5.25
N ASP A 42 -10.11 -1.18 4.65
CA ASP A 42 -8.83 -1.43 5.31
C ASP A 42 -8.12 -0.11 5.67
N ARG A 43 -8.16 0.87 4.75
CA ARG A 43 -7.50 2.17 4.95
C ARG A 43 -8.24 3.14 5.87
N PHE A 44 -9.57 3.11 5.90
CA PHE A 44 -10.38 4.09 6.64
C PHE A 44 -11.23 3.50 7.76
N GLY A 45 -11.40 2.19 7.79
CA GLY A 45 -12.24 1.46 8.76
C GLY A 45 -11.43 0.68 9.79
N THR A 46 -10.17 0.34 9.52
CA THR A 46 -9.29 -0.34 10.48
C THR A 46 -8.44 0.68 11.21
N SER A 47 -8.71 0.90 12.49
CA SER A 47 -7.88 1.76 13.36
C SER A 47 -6.56 1.10 13.78
N LEU A 48 -6.30 -0.13 13.32
CA LEU A 48 -5.24 -1.03 13.81
C LEU A 48 -4.03 -1.12 12.87
N GLU A 49 -3.98 -0.34 11.79
CA GLU A 49 -2.78 -0.27 10.96
C GLU A 49 -1.76 0.69 11.57
N GLN A 50 -0.80 0.13 12.32
CA GLN A 50 0.38 0.87 12.73
C GLN A 50 1.34 0.97 11.53
N ARG A 51 1.55 2.19 11.04
CA ARG A 51 2.54 2.45 9.99
C ARG A 51 3.90 2.56 10.63
N PHE A 52 4.82 1.70 10.20
CA PHE A 52 6.20 1.74 10.65
C PHE A 52 7.09 2.44 9.61
N THR A 53 8.05 3.23 10.08
CA THR A 53 9.13 3.73 9.24
C THR A 53 10.11 2.62 8.89
N LYS A 54 10.97 2.89 7.90
CA LYS A 54 12.04 1.96 7.54
C LYS A 54 12.96 1.68 8.73
N GLU A 55 13.27 2.73 9.50
CA GLU A 55 14.13 2.66 10.67
C GLU A 55 13.48 1.82 11.78
N GLU A 56 12.17 1.97 12.00
CA GLU A 56 11.42 1.16 12.97
C GLU A 56 11.40 -0.32 12.57
N ILE A 57 11.18 -0.63 11.28
CA ILE A 57 11.24 -2.00 10.77
C ILE A 57 12.62 -2.61 10.99
N GLN A 58 13.69 -1.86 10.72
CA GLN A 58 15.05 -2.33 10.92
C GLN A 58 15.30 -2.68 12.40
N ILE A 59 14.92 -1.78 13.32
CA ILE A 59 15.06 -2.01 14.77
C ILE A 59 14.26 -3.24 15.21
N MET A 60 13.03 -3.41 14.73
CA MET A 60 12.20 -4.58 15.06
C MET A 60 12.84 -5.89 14.58
N MET A 61 13.42 -5.92 13.39
CA MET A 61 14.09 -7.10 12.85
C MET A 61 15.41 -7.42 13.57
N GLU A 62 16.18 -6.40 13.94
CA GLU A 62 17.39 -6.56 14.76
C GLU A 62 17.05 -7.11 16.16
N ASN A 63 15.98 -6.61 16.78
CA ASN A 63 15.46 -7.11 18.07
C ASN A 63 14.95 -8.56 17.96
N ALA A 64 14.46 -8.97 16.79
CA ALA A 64 14.06 -10.36 16.51
C ALA A 64 15.26 -11.29 16.23
N ASN A 65 16.49 -10.83 16.45
CA ASN A 65 17.73 -11.58 16.27
C ASN A 65 18.03 -11.95 14.79
N LEU A 66 17.57 -11.12 13.86
CA LEU A 66 17.96 -11.19 12.45
C LEU A 66 19.25 -10.36 12.19
N LYS A 67 20.04 -10.77 11.19
CA LYS A 67 21.22 -10.06 10.66
C LYS A 67 21.03 -9.74 9.18
N ASP A 68 21.86 -8.84 8.67
CA ASP A 68 21.87 -8.43 7.26
C ASP A 68 20.47 -7.99 6.77
N VAL A 69 19.82 -7.13 7.56
CA VAL A 69 18.46 -6.64 7.26
C VAL A 69 18.51 -5.65 6.09
N GLU A 70 17.86 -5.99 4.98
CA GLU A 70 17.72 -5.15 3.81
C GLU A 70 16.25 -4.83 3.52
N VAL A 71 15.91 -3.54 3.48
CA VAL A 71 14.59 -3.07 3.05
C VAL A 71 14.62 -2.74 1.57
N TYR A 72 13.67 -3.28 0.82
CA TYR A 72 13.57 -3.11 -0.62
C TYR A 72 13.40 -1.62 -0.99
N LYS A 73 14.26 -1.12 -1.87
CA LYS A 73 14.32 0.29 -2.28
C LYS A 73 13.53 0.59 -3.57
N GLY A 74 12.84 -0.39 -4.15
CA GLY A 74 12.07 -0.19 -5.38
C GLY A 74 10.69 0.45 -5.13
N PHE A 75 9.85 0.46 -6.16
CA PHE A 75 8.54 1.13 -6.19
C PHE A 75 7.52 0.64 -5.15
N TYR A 76 7.89 -0.38 -4.39
CA TYR A 76 7.05 -1.19 -3.52
C TYR A 76 7.76 -1.37 -2.16
N TYR A 77 7.74 -0.33 -1.33
CA TYR A 77 8.47 -0.22 -0.04
C TYR A 77 7.97 -1.15 1.09
N TRP A 78 7.30 -2.25 0.76
CA TRP A 78 6.64 -3.14 1.74
C TRP A 78 7.46 -4.36 2.14
N ASN A 79 8.62 -4.60 1.49
CA ASN A 79 9.39 -5.83 1.69
C ASN A 79 10.70 -5.55 2.43
N ALA A 80 10.95 -6.31 3.49
CA ALA A 80 12.22 -6.35 4.21
C ALA A 80 12.68 -7.81 4.35
N ILE A 81 13.98 -8.07 4.17
CA ILE A 81 14.59 -9.39 4.26
C ILE A 81 15.67 -9.33 5.35
N GLY A 82 15.73 -10.35 6.20
CA GLY A 82 16.81 -10.53 7.18
C GLY A 82 17.11 -12.00 7.36
N TYR A 83 18.35 -12.33 7.69
CA TYR A 83 18.82 -13.69 7.88
C TYR A 83 18.87 -14.03 9.37
N LYS A 84 18.57 -15.27 9.73
CA LYS A 84 18.75 -15.72 11.12
C LYS A 84 20.23 -15.59 11.49
N LYS A 85 20.52 -15.02 12.66
CA LYS A 85 21.89 -14.98 13.20
C LYS A 85 22.47 -16.37 13.35
#